data_AF-A0A1V9ZNA4-F1
#
_entry.id   AF-A0A1V9ZNA4-F1
#
_cell.length_a   1.000
_cell.length_b   1.000
_cell.length_c   1.000
_cell.angle_alpha   90.00
_cell.angle_beta   90.00
_cell.angle_gamma   90.00
#
_symmetry.space_group_name_H-M   'P 1'
#
loop_
_entity.id
_entity.type
_entity.pdbx_description
1 polymer ?
#
loop_
_entity_poly.entity_id
_entity_poly.type
_entity_poly.pdbx_seq_one_letter_code
_entity_poly.pdbx_strand_id
1 'polypeptide(L)'
;MRELLLGGVTCVADSFLTPGVSIEIVIWTDAQQYELLRTAAEKPRALTCSGDDYLAQLHAAFHCGNNGLHITGVARSSAVEVVVEEIHTEMHLQFDAMVLVPTVAPARHVLGVAQRWHCDYSLMVQSLETSKARIAELEALVAEKDLALEAAVQAKVATENHIVQKCLLLLNAKKEKIVALQEQLNARPDTPPAKRSRKTPVKRSTQPKKALLPPSSSESADEVPSEGSESDASVTASAADLTSQAYAKAVPHSTSQFYSADQILEEVAAQNRSPPKKPEYSPPADVEDDFLDML
;
A
#
# COMPACT_ATOMS: atom_id res chain seq x y z
N MET A 1 -5.57 26.96 9.17
CA MET A 1 -6.47 28.00 9.69
C MET A 1 -7.64 27.38 10.43
N ARG A 2 -7.93 27.85 11.64
CA ARG A 2 -8.99 27.37 12.54
C ARG A 2 -9.75 28.56 13.14
N GLU A 3 -11.07 28.50 13.19
CA GLU A 3 -11.89 29.45 13.95
C GLU A 3 -11.90 29.07 15.44
N LEU A 4 -11.80 30.05 16.33
CA LEU A 4 -11.77 29.92 17.78
C LEU A 4 -12.72 30.92 18.44
N LEU A 5 -13.18 30.62 19.66
CA LEU A 5 -13.98 31.51 20.49
C LEU A 5 -13.31 31.72 21.85
N LEU A 6 -12.54 32.80 22.01
CA LEU A 6 -11.70 33.05 23.18
C LEU A 6 -12.34 34.11 24.08
N GLY A 7 -12.90 33.69 25.21
CA GLY A 7 -13.61 34.57 26.14
C GLY A 7 -14.90 35.19 25.57
N GLY A 8 -15.48 34.58 24.53
CA GLY A 8 -16.61 35.12 23.77
C GLY A 8 -16.22 36.03 22.60
N VAL A 9 -14.92 36.25 22.35
CA VAL A 9 -14.43 36.94 21.15
C VAL A 9 -14.18 35.91 20.06
N THR A 10 -14.73 36.13 18.87
CA THR A 10 -14.41 35.33 17.68
C THR A 10 -12.99 35.63 17.22
N CYS A 11 -12.18 34.58 17.04
CA CYS A 11 -10.81 34.69 16.56
C CYS A 11 -10.60 33.76 15.37
N VAL A 12 -9.80 34.20 14.40
CA VAL A 12 -9.18 33.29 13.42
C VAL A 12 -7.77 32.98 13.92
N ALA A 13 -7.36 31.72 13.89
CA ALA A 13 -6.02 31.31 14.25
C ALA A 13 -5.37 30.48 13.13
N ASP A 14 -4.05 30.50 13.07
CA ASP A 14 -3.28 29.56 12.28
C ASP A 14 -1.89 29.32 12.89
N SER A 15 -1.10 28.45 12.26
CA SER A 15 0.31 28.31 12.62
C SER A 15 1.18 27.86 11.45
N PHE A 16 2.45 28.25 11.50
CA PHE A 16 3.48 27.87 10.53
C PHE A 16 4.59 27.10 11.24
N LEU A 17 4.78 25.83 10.84
CA LEU A 17 5.81 24.96 11.41
C LEU A 17 7.10 25.03 10.58
N THR A 18 8.22 25.27 11.24
CA THR A 18 9.56 25.04 10.70
C THR A 18 10.13 23.78 11.37
N PRO A 19 10.11 22.61 10.70
CA PRO A 19 10.49 21.33 11.32
C PRO A 19 11.90 21.37 11.94
N GLY A 20 12.06 20.84 13.14
CA GLY A 20 13.34 20.85 13.87
C GLY A 20 13.76 22.20 14.46
N VAL A 21 12.95 23.27 14.30
CA VAL A 21 13.31 24.63 14.71
C VAL A 21 12.25 25.26 15.62
N SER A 22 11.05 25.52 15.09
CA SER A 22 10.03 26.32 15.77
C SER A 22 8.65 26.19 15.13
N ILE A 23 7.63 26.60 15.87
CA ILE A 23 6.29 26.91 15.36
C ILE A 23 6.00 28.39 15.62
N GLU A 24 5.45 29.08 14.63
CA GLU A 24 4.92 30.43 14.75
C GLU A 24 3.39 30.34 14.78
N ILE A 25 2.79 30.71 15.91
CA ILE A 25 1.34 30.68 16.15
C ILE A 25 0.81 32.11 16.01
N VAL A 26 -0.26 32.27 15.26
CA VAL A 26 -0.83 33.57 14.87
C VAL A 26 -2.33 33.58 15.12
N ILE A 27 -2.82 34.63 15.78
CA ILE A 27 -4.23 34.80 16.12
C ILE A 27 -4.69 36.21 15.73
N TRP A 28 -5.81 36.28 15.02
CA TRP A 28 -6.50 37.51 14.63
C TRP A 28 -7.83 37.64 15.33
N THR A 29 -8.13 38.86 15.79
CA THR A 29 -9.49 39.34 16.07
C THR A 29 -9.84 40.45 15.08
N ASP A 30 -11.09 40.87 15.04
CA ASP A 30 -11.55 42.01 14.21
C ASP A 30 -10.75 43.31 14.45
N ALA A 31 -10.12 43.45 15.62
CA ALA A 31 -9.41 44.66 16.03
C ALA A 31 -7.88 44.54 16.00
N GLN A 32 -7.31 43.33 16.17
CA GLN A 32 -5.90 43.20 16.54
C GLN A 32 -5.32 41.84 16.17
N GLN A 33 -4.00 41.77 16.06
CA GLN A 33 -3.24 40.59 15.65
C GLN A 33 -2.23 40.26 16.74
N TYR A 34 -2.04 38.98 17.00
CA TYR A 34 -1.19 38.46 18.07
C TYR A 34 -0.31 37.35 17.51
N GLU A 35 0.96 37.37 17.90
CA GLU A 35 1.98 36.44 17.41
C GLU A 35 2.72 35.80 18.58
N LEU A 36 3.11 34.54 18.40
CA LEU A 36 3.96 33.81 19.34
C LEU A 36 4.86 32.83 18.59
N LEU A 37 6.16 32.96 18.80
CA LEU A 37 7.13 31.94 18.42
C LEU A 37 7.29 30.95 19.59
N ARG A 38 7.21 29.66 19.30
CA ARG A 38 7.49 28.56 20.22
C ARG A 38 8.61 27.68 19.66
N THR A 39 9.56 27.30 20.49
CA THR A 39 10.69 26.42 20.16
C THR A 39 10.60 25.08 20.91
N ALA A 40 11.30 24.06 20.41
CA ALA A 40 11.36 22.74 21.05
C ALA A 40 11.90 22.79 22.51
N ALA A 41 12.72 23.81 22.84
CA ALA A 41 13.27 24.02 24.17
C ALA A 41 12.24 24.53 25.21
N GLU A 42 11.10 25.06 24.75
CA GLU A 42 10.03 25.57 25.61
C GLU A 42 8.98 24.51 25.99
N LYS A 43 9.09 23.29 25.45
CA LYS A 43 8.16 22.19 25.72
C LYS A 43 7.93 22.00 27.23
N PRO A 44 6.68 22.03 27.71
CA PRO A 44 6.37 21.79 29.12
C PRO A 44 6.98 20.47 29.62
N ARG A 45 7.70 20.54 30.75
CA ARG A 45 8.44 19.39 31.31
C ARG A 45 7.56 18.20 31.72
N ALA A 46 6.24 18.41 31.85
CA ALA A 46 5.26 17.37 32.12
C ALA A 46 4.96 16.48 30.90
N LEU A 47 5.15 17.00 29.67
CA LEU A 47 4.91 16.23 28.44
C LEU A 47 6.05 15.23 28.20
N THR A 48 5.69 13.98 27.95
CA THR A 48 6.64 12.86 27.72
C THR A 48 7.11 12.74 26.26
N CYS A 49 6.45 13.40 25.32
CA CYS A 49 6.79 13.41 23.88
C CYS A 49 8.12 14.13 23.59
N SER A 50 8.65 14.02 22.36
CA SER A 50 9.83 14.77 21.96
C SER A 50 9.54 16.27 21.75
N GLY A 51 10.60 17.06 21.52
CA GLY A 51 10.47 18.47 21.16
C GLY A 51 9.74 18.69 19.84
N ASP A 52 10.03 17.86 18.84
CA ASP A 52 9.43 17.95 17.51
C ASP A 52 7.98 17.45 17.49
N ASP A 53 7.66 16.38 18.24
CA ASP A 53 6.28 15.92 18.42
C ASP A 53 5.40 17.02 19.03
N TYR A 54 5.93 17.74 20.02
CA TYR A 54 5.24 18.85 20.68
C TYR A 54 4.95 20.00 19.69
N LEU A 55 5.94 20.40 18.88
CA LEU A 55 5.75 21.41 17.84
C LEU A 55 4.75 20.96 16.76
N ALA A 56 4.80 19.68 16.36
CA ALA A 56 3.87 19.09 15.40
C ALA A 56 2.44 19.01 15.95
N GLN A 57 2.26 18.69 17.23
CA GLN A 57 0.94 18.66 17.89
C GLN A 57 0.36 20.06 18.11
N LEU A 58 1.18 21.06 18.46
CA LEU A 58 0.73 22.46 18.42
C LEU A 58 0.31 22.87 17.00
N HIS A 59 1.10 22.51 15.98
CA HIS A 59 0.77 22.84 14.60
C HIS A 59 -0.54 22.19 14.15
N ALA A 60 -0.74 20.91 14.41
CA ALA A 60 -2.00 20.23 14.12
C ALA A 60 -3.19 20.87 14.85
N ALA A 61 -3.02 21.33 16.10
CA ALA A 61 -4.07 21.99 16.86
C ALA A 61 -4.49 23.35 16.27
N PHE A 62 -3.54 24.21 15.88
CA PHE A 62 -3.84 25.54 15.34
C PHE A 62 -4.11 25.56 13.83
N HIS A 63 -3.51 24.66 13.06
CA HIS A 63 -3.65 24.62 11.60
C HIS A 63 -4.86 23.80 11.13
N CYS A 64 -5.05 22.59 11.69
CA CYS A 64 -6.01 21.58 11.20
C CYS A 64 -7.14 21.21 12.17
N GLY A 65 -6.94 21.36 13.48
CA GLY A 65 -7.92 21.03 14.53
C GLY A 65 -8.19 19.53 14.80
N ASN A 66 -7.64 18.62 14.00
CA ASN A 66 -8.01 17.19 13.98
C ASN A 66 -7.17 16.27 14.90
N ASN A 67 -6.54 16.80 15.95
CA ASN A 67 -5.61 16.04 16.81
C ASN A 67 -6.09 15.86 18.27
N GLY A 68 -7.38 16.03 18.54
CA GLY A 68 -7.93 15.93 19.91
C GLY A 68 -7.63 17.11 20.83
N LEU A 69 -6.73 18.02 20.43
CA LEU A 69 -6.40 19.21 21.21
C LEU A 69 -7.47 20.31 21.03
N HIS A 70 -8.16 20.57 22.14
CA HIS A 70 -9.06 21.70 22.31
C HIS A 70 -8.26 22.95 22.71
N ILE A 71 -8.78 24.12 22.35
CA ILE A 71 -8.11 25.41 22.56
C ILE A 71 -9.12 26.33 23.25
N THR A 72 -8.86 26.65 24.51
CA THR A 72 -9.64 27.58 25.33
C THR A 72 -8.80 28.83 25.61
N GLY A 73 -9.41 29.89 26.12
CA GLY A 73 -8.68 31.12 26.42
C GLY A 73 -9.54 32.36 26.54
N VAL A 74 -8.88 33.52 26.67
CA VAL A 74 -9.50 34.84 26.77
C VAL A 74 -8.67 35.84 25.94
N ALA A 75 -9.31 36.47 24.96
CA ALA A 75 -8.71 37.57 24.21
C ALA A 75 -8.89 38.91 24.95
N ARG A 76 -7.82 39.71 25.08
CA ARG A 76 -7.83 41.09 25.59
C ARG A 76 -6.93 41.96 24.72
N SER A 77 -7.22 43.26 24.61
CA SER A 77 -6.46 44.20 23.74
C SER A 77 -4.97 44.37 24.08
N SER A 78 -4.51 43.81 25.21
CA SER A 78 -3.11 43.78 25.62
C SER A 78 -2.42 42.43 25.41
N ALA A 79 -3.18 41.33 25.31
CA ALA A 79 -2.69 39.95 25.17
C ALA A 79 -3.86 38.96 24.97
N VAL A 80 -3.62 37.86 24.25
CA VAL A 80 -4.50 36.69 24.27
C VAL A 80 -3.89 35.62 25.17
N GLU A 81 -4.62 35.21 26.20
CA GLU A 81 -4.27 34.06 27.04
C GLU A 81 -4.92 32.81 26.45
N VAL A 82 -4.14 31.77 26.17
CA VAL A 82 -4.59 30.53 25.55
C VAL A 82 -4.13 29.32 26.36
N VAL A 83 -5.05 28.38 26.57
CA VAL A 83 -4.77 27.06 27.14
C VAL A 83 -5.09 26.01 26.07
N VAL A 84 -4.16 25.09 25.86
CA VAL A 84 -4.34 23.94 24.97
C VAL A 84 -4.59 22.72 25.85
N GLU A 85 -5.69 22.01 25.62
CA GLU A 85 -6.15 20.89 26.44
C GLU A 85 -6.36 19.63 25.59
N GLU A 86 -5.90 18.48 26.07
CA GLU A 86 -6.24 17.17 25.51
C GLU A 86 -7.48 16.62 26.21
N ILE A 87 -8.61 16.56 25.49
CA ILE A 87 -9.88 16.10 26.04
C ILE A 87 -9.94 14.57 25.99
N HIS A 88 -9.84 13.94 27.16
CA HIS A 88 -10.20 12.55 27.37
C HIS A 88 -11.65 12.45 27.88
N THR A 89 -12.26 11.27 27.79
CA THR A 89 -13.69 11.04 28.09
C THR A 89 -14.14 11.44 29.51
N GLU A 90 -13.21 11.49 30.46
CA GLU A 90 -13.48 11.81 31.88
C GLU A 90 -12.50 12.86 32.44
N MET A 91 -11.58 13.41 31.62
CA MET A 91 -10.49 14.24 32.13
C MET A 91 -9.97 15.23 31.07
N HIS A 92 -9.71 16.46 31.48
CA HIS A 92 -9.03 17.47 30.68
C HIS A 92 -7.57 17.54 31.11
N LEU A 93 -6.64 17.18 30.22
CA LEU A 93 -5.21 17.27 30.49
C LEU A 93 -4.66 18.54 29.83
N GLN A 94 -4.06 19.43 30.62
CA GLN A 94 -3.42 20.63 30.08
C GLN A 94 -2.17 20.24 29.28
N PHE A 95 -2.18 20.50 27.99
CA PHE A 95 -1.07 20.26 27.07
C PHE A 95 -0.05 21.41 27.12
N ASP A 96 -0.53 22.65 26.99
CA ASP A 96 0.28 23.86 27.13
C ASP A 96 -0.57 25.04 27.63
N ALA A 97 0.07 26.10 28.13
CA ALA A 97 -0.54 27.42 28.25
C ALA A 97 0.43 28.50 27.81
N MET A 98 -0.10 29.48 27.08
CA MET A 98 0.68 30.50 26.38
C MET A 98 -0.03 31.85 26.42
N VAL A 99 0.76 32.92 26.31
CA VAL A 99 0.26 34.29 26.25
C VAL A 99 0.83 34.95 24.99
N LEU A 100 -0.04 35.24 24.03
CA LEU A 100 0.33 35.89 22.78
C LEU A 100 0.22 37.41 22.94
N VAL A 101 1.24 38.14 22.50
CA VAL A 101 1.29 39.60 22.59
C VAL A 101 0.87 40.24 21.27
N PRO A 102 0.30 41.46 21.27
CA PRO A 102 -0.03 42.17 20.05
C PRO A 102 1.18 42.43 19.15
N THR A 103 1.04 42.10 17.87
CA THR A 103 2.03 42.40 16.83
C THR A 103 2.31 43.90 16.74
N VAL A 104 3.58 44.31 16.88
CA VAL A 104 4.00 45.72 16.87
C VAL A 104 3.90 46.37 15.48
N ALA A 105 3.93 45.58 14.40
CA ALA A 105 3.86 46.06 13.01
C ALA A 105 2.81 45.30 12.16
N PRO A 106 1.49 45.42 12.43
CA PRO A 106 0.47 44.57 11.83
C PRO A 106 0.49 44.49 10.31
N ALA A 107 0.73 45.62 9.61
CA ALA A 107 0.78 45.65 8.15
C ALA A 107 1.91 44.78 7.55
N ARG A 108 3.04 44.60 8.26
CA ARG A 108 4.13 43.70 7.82
C ARG A 108 3.79 42.24 8.12
N HIS A 109 3.17 41.98 9.26
CA HIS A 109 2.74 40.64 9.65
C HIS A 109 1.66 40.08 8.71
N VAL A 110 0.62 40.88 8.38
CA VAL A 110 -0.39 40.52 7.36
C VAL A 110 0.27 40.11 6.04
N LEU A 111 1.23 40.91 5.56
CA LEU A 111 1.93 40.62 4.31
C LEU A 111 2.77 39.33 4.40
N GLY A 112 3.50 39.13 5.50
CA GLY A 112 4.32 37.94 5.72
C GLY A 112 3.50 36.65 5.84
N VAL A 113 2.38 36.69 6.55
CA VAL A 113 1.43 35.56 6.65
C VAL A 113 0.77 35.27 5.30
N ALA A 114 0.28 36.30 4.60
CA ALA A 114 -0.32 36.14 3.28
C ALA A 114 0.67 35.56 2.26
N GLN A 115 1.96 35.91 2.35
CA GLN A 115 3.01 35.29 1.55
C GLN A 115 3.21 33.81 1.88
N ARG A 116 3.20 33.41 3.16
CA ARG A 116 3.29 31.99 3.56
C ARG A 116 2.10 31.19 3.04
N TRP A 117 0.86 31.62 3.34
CA TRP A 117 -0.35 30.98 2.81
C TRP A 117 -0.35 30.88 1.28
N HIS A 118 0.19 31.89 0.57
CA HIS A 118 0.32 31.83 -0.89
C HIS A 118 1.36 30.78 -1.35
N CYS A 119 2.50 30.66 -0.67
CA CYS A 119 3.48 29.60 -0.91
C CYS A 119 2.89 28.21 -0.63
N ASP A 120 2.27 28.02 0.54
CA ASP A 120 1.68 26.75 0.97
C ASP A 120 0.57 26.29 0.00
N TYR A 121 -0.31 27.22 -0.39
CA TYR A 121 -1.34 26.98 -1.40
C TYR A 121 -0.74 26.65 -2.77
N SER A 122 0.33 27.34 -3.19
CA SER A 122 0.98 27.06 -4.48
C SER A 122 1.64 25.68 -4.51
N LEU A 123 2.26 25.26 -3.41
CA LEU A 123 2.81 23.90 -3.25
C LEU A 123 1.69 22.84 -3.22
N MET A 124 0.58 23.11 -2.53
CA MET A 124 -0.61 22.25 -2.53
C MET A 124 -1.17 22.08 -3.96
N VAL A 125 -1.30 23.16 -4.73
CA VAL A 125 -1.79 23.10 -6.12
C VAL A 125 -0.86 22.27 -7.01
N GLN A 126 0.47 22.47 -6.93
CA GLN A 126 1.44 21.68 -7.70
C GLN A 126 1.42 20.19 -7.32
N SER A 127 1.26 19.88 -6.03
CA SER A 127 1.09 18.50 -5.53
C SER A 127 -0.21 17.86 -6.06
N LEU A 128 -1.30 18.64 -6.10
CA LEU A 128 -2.59 18.21 -6.62
C LEU A 128 -2.61 18.04 -8.15
N GLU A 129 -1.87 18.87 -8.89
CA GLU A 129 -1.68 18.73 -10.34
C GLU A 129 -0.82 17.52 -10.71
N THR A 130 0.30 17.30 -10.01
CA THR A 130 1.16 16.12 -10.21
C THR A 130 0.45 14.82 -9.81
N SER A 131 -0.35 14.83 -8.73
CA SER A 131 -1.22 13.72 -8.35
C SER A 131 -2.26 13.40 -9.44
N LYS A 132 -2.96 14.41 -9.98
CA LYS A 132 -3.90 14.23 -11.11
C LYS A 132 -3.23 13.66 -12.36
N ALA A 133 -2.05 14.15 -12.71
CA ALA A 133 -1.30 13.63 -13.85
C ALA A 133 -0.94 12.15 -13.67
N ARG A 134 -0.52 11.76 -12.46
CA ARG A 134 -0.22 10.36 -12.12
C ARG A 134 -1.46 9.47 -12.12
N ILE A 135 -2.62 9.97 -11.69
CA ILE A 135 -3.89 9.24 -11.77
C ILE A 135 -4.24 8.96 -13.24
N ALA A 136 -4.20 9.96 -14.11
CA ALA A 136 -4.50 9.79 -15.54
C ALA A 136 -3.53 8.82 -16.25
N GLU A 137 -2.25 8.81 -15.87
CA GLU A 137 -1.26 7.84 -16.35
C GLU A 137 -1.62 6.40 -15.93
N LEU A 138 -2.03 6.20 -14.68
CA LEU A 138 -2.43 4.90 -14.15
C LEU A 138 -3.75 4.41 -14.76
N GLU A 139 -4.74 5.29 -14.96
CA GLU A 139 -6.00 4.99 -15.65
C GLU A 139 -5.75 4.55 -17.10
N ALA A 140 -4.85 5.24 -17.82
CA ALA A 140 -4.46 4.84 -19.17
C ALA A 140 -3.75 3.48 -19.20
N LEU A 141 -2.88 3.19 -18.22
CA LEU A 141 -2.20 1.90 -18.10
C LEU A 141 -3.19 0.77 -17.79
N VAL A 142 -4.16 0.99 -16.90
CA VAL A 142 -5.23 0.02 -16.61
C VAL A 142 -6.02 -0.30 -17.88
N ALA A 143 -6.48 0.70 -18.63
CA ALA A 143 -7.20 0.51 -19.88
C ALA A 143 -6.38 -0.25 -20.94
N GLU A 144 -5.06 -0.05 -21.01
CA GLU A 144 -4.16 -0.83 -21.87
C GLU A 144 -4.11 -2.31 -21.45
N LYS A 145 -4.05 -2.59 -20.14
CA LYS A 145 -3.99 -3.98 -19.63
C LYS A 145 -5.33 -4.69 -19.73
N ASP A 146 -6.46 -3.99 -19.56
CA ASP A 146 -7.79 -4.55 -19.77
C ASP A 146 -7.99 -4.97 -21.24
N LEU A 147 -7.60 -4.13 -22.20
CA LEU A 147 -7.62 -4.47 -23.63
C LEU A 147 -6.72 -5.67 -23.94
N ALA A 148 -5.51 -5.70 -23.38
CA ALA A 148 -4.59 -6.83 -23.55
C ALA A 148 -5.14 -8.13 -22.92
N LEU A 149 -5.84 -8.03 -21.78
CA LEU A 149 -6.49 -9.15 -21.11
C LEU A 149 -7.69 -9.67 -21.92
N GLU A 150 -8.55 -8.79 -22.46
CA GLU A 150 -9.63 -9.18 -23.36
C GLU A 150 -9.10 -9.90 -24.60
N ALA A 151 -8.05 -9.38 -25.23
CA ALA A 151 -7.41 -10.01 -26.37
C ALA A 151 -6.83 -11.40 -26.02
N ALA A 152 -6.21 -11.55 -24.85
CA ALA A 152 -5.71 -12.84 -24.37
C ALA A 152 -6.84 -13.84 -24.06
N VAL A 153 -7.95 -13.38 -23.48
CA VAL A 153 -9.15 -14.20 -23.23
C VAL A 153 -9.80 -14.65 -24.54
N GLN A 154 -9.95 -13.75 -25.52
CA GLN A 154 -10.47 -14.08 -26.85
C GLN A 154 -9.57 -15.10 -27.57
N ALA A 155 -8.25 -14.92 -27.53
CA ALA A 155 -7.29 -15.87 -28.10
C ALA A 155 -7.38 -17.26 -27.42
N LYS A 156 -7.47 -17.29 -26.07
CA LYS A 156 -7.69 -18.51 -25.29
C LYS A 156 -8.97 -19.23 -25.75
N VAL A 157 -10.11 -18.54 -25.75
CA VAL A 157 -11.41 -19.09 -26.17
C VAL A 157 -11.39 -19.60 -27.62
N ALA A 158 -10.71 -18.90 -28.53
CA ALA A 158 -10.53 -19.35 -29.91
C ALA A 158 -9.73 -20.67 -29.99
N THR A 159 -8.64 -20.81 -29.23
CA THR A 159 -7.86 -22.06 -29.19
C THR A 159 -8.62 -23.21 -28.52
N GLU A 160 -9.37 -22.95 -27.44
CA GLU A 160 -10.22 -23.95 -26.77
C GLU A 160 -11.32 -24.46 -27.72
N ASN A 161 -12.03 -23.57 -28.41
CA ASN A 161 -13.02 -23.93 -29.42
C ASN A 161 -12.41 -24.77 -30.57
N HIS A 162 -11.21 -24.41 -31.04
CA HIS A 162 -10.50 -25.16 -32.08
C HIS A 162 -10.09 -26.57 -31.63
N ILE A 163 -9.67 -26.74 -30.37
CA ILE A 163 -9.38 -28.05 -29.77
C ILE A 163 -10.66 -28.87 -29.62
N VAL A 164 -11.75 -28.28 -29.12
CA VAL A 164 -13.06 -28.96 -28.99
C VAL A 164 -13.57 -29.44 -30.35
N GLN A 165 -13.50 -28.63 -31.40
CA GLN A 165 -13.86 -29.04 -32.76
C GLN A 165 -13.02 -30.23 -33.26
N LYS A 166 -11.71 -30.22 -33.06
CA LYS A 166 -10.81 -31.36 -33.39
C LYS A 166 -11.21 -32.63 -32.63
N CYS A 167 -11.49 -32.51 -31.33
CA CYS A 167 -11.95 -33.64 -30.51
C CYS A 167 -13.29 -34.21 -30.98
N LEU A 168 -14.25 -33.36 -31.36
CA LEU A 168 -15.56 -33.78 -31.89
C LEU A 168 -15.42 -34.51 -33.24
N LEU A 169 -14.59 -34.01 -34.15
CA LEU A 169 -14.32 -34.68 -35.44
C LEU A 169 -13.69 -36.06 -35.24
N LEU A 170 -12.68 -36.16 -34.36
CA LEU A 170 -12.07 -37.45 -34.00
C LEU A 170 -13.08 -38.41 -33.36
N LEU A 171 -13.94 -37.91 -32.47
CA LEU A 171 -14.96 -38.70 -31.79
C LEU A 171 -16.03 -39.23 -32.75
N ASN A 172 -16.44 -38.45 -33.75
CA ASN A 172 -17.36 -38.89 -34.79
C ASN A 172 -16.72 -39.94 -35.72
N ALA A 173 -15.49 -39.72 -36.21
CA ALA A 173 -14.75 -40.72 -36.98
C ALA A 173 -14.52 -42.04 -36.22
N LYS A 174 -14.44 -41.99 -34.87
CA LYS A 174 -14.42 -43.21 -34.02
C LYS A 174 -15.79 -43.87 -33.92
N LYS A 175 -16.89 -43.12 -33.79
CA LYS A 175 -18.27 -43.65 -33.82
C LYS A 175 -18.56 -44.35 -35.15
N GLU A 176 -18.27 -43.69 -36.28
CA GLU A 176 -18.44 -44.23 -37.63
C GLU A 176 -17.68 -45.56 -37.79
N LYS A 177 -16.41 -45.61 -37.32
CA LYS A 177 -15.63 -46.86 -37.36
C LYS A 177 -16.19 -47.95 -36.43
N ILE A 178 -16.80 -47.61 -35.30
CA ILE A 178 -17.48 -48.57 -34.42
C ILE A 178 -18.72 -49.13 -35.12
N VAL A 179 -19.54 -48.29 -35.74
CA VAL A 179 -20.73 -48.71 -36.51
C VAL A 179 -20.33 -49.64 -37.66
N ALA A 180 -19.35 -49.24 -38.49
CA ALA A 180 -18.88 -50.08 -39.59
C ALA A 180 -18.31 -51.44 -39.14
N LEU A 181 -17.67 -51.51 -37.95
CA LEU A 181 -17.21 -52.78 -37.37
C LEU A 181 -18.37 -53.61 -36.80
N GLN A 182 -19.41 -52.98 -36.24
CA GLN A 182 -20.62 -53.66 -35.78
C GLN A 182 -21.42 -54.23 -36.96
N GLU A 183 -21.55 -53.47 -38.06
CA GLU A 183 -22.15 -53.95 -39.31
C GLU A 183 -21.39 -55.14 -39.90
N GLN A 184 -20.05 -55.08 -39.94
CA GLN A 184 -19.21 -56.22 -40.40
C GLN A 184 -19.36 -57.47 -39.52
N LEU A 185 -19.56 -57.31 -38.21
CA LEU A 185 -19.83 -58.43 -37.30
C LEU A 185 -21.24 -59.00 -37.50
N ASN A 186 -22.25 -58.15 -37.65
CA ASN A 186 -23.65 -58.56 -37.82
C ASN A 186 -23.94 -59.15 -39.22
N ALA A 187 -23.18 -58.73 -40.26
CA ALA A 187 -23.29 -59.27 -41.62
C ALA A 187 -22.61 -60.65 -41.78
N ARG A 188 -21.93 -61.16 -40.75
CA ARG A 188 -21.32 -62.49 -40.76
C ARG A 188 -22.38 -63.54 -40.44
N PRO A 189 -22.70 -64.49 -41.34
CA PRO A 189 -23.77 -65.46 -41.11
C PRO A 189 -23.44 -66.43 -39.97
N ASP A 190 -24.48 -66.88 -39.26
CA ASP A 190 -24.40 -67.81 -38.13
C ASP A 190 -23.81 -69.17 -38.52
N THR A 191 -22.49 -69.31 -38.41
CA THR A 191 -21.84 -70.63 -38.34
C THR A 191 -22.17 -71.27 -36.99
N PRO A 192 -22.73 -72.49 -36.95
CA PRO A 192 -23.30 -73.06 -35.73
C PRO A 192 -22.24 -73.34 -34.64
N PRO A 193 -22.62 -73.32 -33.35
CA PRO A 193 -21.68 -73.43 -32.24
C PRO A 193 -20.99 -74.80 -32.19
N ALA A 194 -19.69 -74.82 -32.51
CA ALA A 194 -18.85 -76.01 -32.46
C ALA A 194 -18.72 -76.53 -31.01
N LYS A 195 -19.43 -77.62 -30.70
CA LYS A 195 -19.32 -78.34 -29.42
C LYS A 195 -18.06 -79.22 -29.39
N ARG A 196 -17.51 -79.39 -28.18
CA ARG A 196 -16.33 -80.20 -27.78
C ARG A 196 -14.96 -79.47 -27.92
N SER A 197 -13.96 -79.68 -27.05
CA SER A 197 -13.90 -80.55 -25.87
C SER A 197 -13.11 -79.94 -24.69
N ARG A 198 -13.39 -80.45 -23.50
CA ARG A 198 -12.86 -80.03 -22.18
C ARG A 198 -11.56 -80.77 -21.83
N LYS A 199 -10.53 -80.04 -21.38
CA LYS A 199 -9.57 -80.48 -20.34
C LYS A 199 -8.79 -79.29 -19.75
N THR A 200 -8.17 -79.50 -18.60
CA THR A 200 -7.78 -78.51 -17.56
C THR A 200 -6.33 -78.76 -17.09
N PRO A 201 -5.81 -78.10 -16.04
CA PRO A 201 -5.78 -76.66 -15.73
C PRO A 201 -4.35 -76.14 -15.41
N VAL A 202 -4.09 -74.83 -15.51
CA VAL A 202 -2.90 -74.21 -14.86
C VAL A 202 -3.30 -72.91 -14.15
N LYS A 203 -2.98 -72.82 -12.86
CA LYS A 203 -3.07 -71.57 -12.08
C LYS A 203 -1.86 -70.69 -12.39
N ARG A 204 -2.07 -69.40 -12.68
CA ARG A 204 -1.14 -68.34 -12.24
C ARG A 204 -1.89 -67.03 -12.03
N SER A 205 -1.95 -66.60 -10.77
CA SER A 205 -2.41 -65.28 -10.37
C SER A 205 -1.26 -64.30 -10.54
N THR A 206 -1.42 -63.31 -11.41
CA THR A 206 -0.60 -62.09 -11.44
C THR A 206 -1.55 -60.91 -11.57
N GLN A 207 -1.76 -60.19 -10.47
CA GLN A 207 -2.58 -58.98 -10.44
C GLN A 207 -1.92 -57.90 -11.33
N PRO A 208 -2.68 -57.11 -12.11
CA PRO A 208 -2.19 -55.82 -12.55
C PRO A 208 -1.97 -54.95 -11.30
N LYS A 209 -0.75 -54.47 -11.09
CA LYS A 209 -0.45 -53.58 -9.96
C LYS A 209 -1.33 -52.33 -10.07
N LYS A 210 -2.07 -52.01 -9.01
CA LYS A 210 -2.48 -50.61 -8.78
C LYS A 210 -1.20 -49.77 -8.75
N ALA A 211 -1.23 -48.59 -9.35
CA ALA A 211 -0.22 -47.58 -9.08
C ALA A 211 -0.38 -47.13 -7.62
N LEU A 212 0.42 -47.69 -6.73
CA LEU A 212 0.55 -47.18 -5.37
C LEU A 212 1.41 -45.91 -5.45
N LEU A 213 0.89 -44.81 -4.91
CA LEU A 213 1.75 -43.66 -4.59
C LEU A 213 2.80 -44.11 -3.55
N PRO A 214 4.04 -43.60 -3.62
CA PRO A 214 5.03 -43.91 -2.59
C PRO A 214 4.60 -43.31 -1.25
N PRO A 215 4.61 -44.08 -0.14
CA PRO A 215 4.46 -43.52 1.20
C PRO A 215 5.75 -42.80 1.62
N SER A 216 5.62 -41.73 2.40
CA SER A 216 6.76 -41.00 2.97
C SER A 216 7.22 -41.60 4.30
N SER A 217 8.54 -41.68 4.47
CA SER A 217 9.28 -41.95 5.72
C SER A 217 10.74 -41.54 5.47
N SER A 218 11.47 -40.83 6.35
CA SER A 218 11.20 -40.28 7.70
C SER A 218 12.33 -39.22 8.01
N GLU A 219 12.77 -38.77 9.20
CA GLU A 219 12.61 -39.22 10.60
C GLU A 219 13.04 -38.14 11.65
N SER A 220 12.16 -37.17 11.99
CA SER A 220 12.31 -36.30 13.19
C SER A 220 10.93 -35.74 13.62
N ALA A 221 10.42 -35.90 14.85
CA ALA A 221 10.93 -35.54 16.19
C ALA A 221 10.83 -34.02 16.46
N ASP A 222 10.09 -33.48 17.43
CA ASP A 222 9.15 -34.01 18.47
C ASP A 222 8.03 -32.94 18.73
N GLU A 223 7.13 -32.89 19.73
CA GLU A 223 6.91 -33.56 21.04
C GLU A 223 5.39 -33.55 21.44
N VAL A 224 5.06 -33.63 22.75
CA VAL A 224 3.72 -33.77 23.40
C VAL A 224 3.80 -33.01 24.76
N PRO A 225 2.81 -32.23 25.28
CA PRO A 225 1.35 -32.49 25.45
C PRO A 225 0.41 -31.39 24.87
N SER A 226 -0.87 -31.59 24.57
CA SER A 226 -2.04 -32.18 25.29
C SER A 226 -2.67 -31.29 26.37
N GLU A 227 -3.77 -30.61 26.00
CA GLU A 227 -5.04 -30.56 26.75
C GLU A 227 -6.19 -30.25 25.77
N GLY A 228 -7.47 -30.47 26.12
CA GLY A 228 -8.54 -30.50 25.12
C GLY A 228 -9.95 -30.15 25.63
N SER A 229 -10.95 -30.32 24.76
CA SER A 229 -12.38 -30.29 25.11
C SER A 229 -13.22 -30.99 24.03
N GLU A 230 -14.33 -31.58 24.46
CA GLU A 230 -15.29 -32.28 23.60
C GLU A 230 -16.27 -31.29 22.96
N SER A 231 -16.69 -31.55 21.72
CA SER A 231 -18.04 -31.18 21.26
C SER A 231 -18.45 -32.01 20.05
N ASP A 232 -19.62 -32.62 20.13
CA ASP A 232 -20.21 -33.45 19.09
C ASP A 232 -21.07 -32.57 18.15
N ALA A 233 -20.75 -32.53 16.86
CA ALA A 233 -21.52 -31.78 15.86
C ALA A 233 -21.38 -32.42 14.47
N SER A 234 -22.35 -33.25 14.09
CA SER A 234 -22.39 -33.88 12.77
C SER A 234 -22.85 -32.89 11.69
N VAL A 235 -21.92 -32.38 10.89
CA VAL A 235 -22.22 -31.56 9.71
C VAL A 235 -21.65 -32.23 8.46
N THR A 236 -22.51 -32.43 7.46
CA THR A 236 -22.12 -32.96 6.15
C THR A 236 -21.28 -31.92 5.40
N ALA A 237 -20.00 -32.20 5.20
CA ALA A 237 -19.07 -31.30 4.52
C ALA A 237 -19.59 -30.88 3.13
N SER A 238 -19.72 -29.57 2.92
CA SER A 238 -20.14 -29.01 1.64
C SER A 238 -18.94 -28.86 0.70
N ALA A 239 -19.17 -28.89 -0.61
CA ALA A 239 -18.10 -28.76 -1.60
C ALA A 239 -17.32 -27.42 -1.49
N ALA A 240 -17.91 -26.39 -0.88
CA ALA A 240 -17.29 -25.08 -0.65
C ALA A 240 -16.11 -25.11 0.34
N ASP A 241 -16.14 -26.00 1.34
CA ASP A 241 -15.06 -26.10 2.33
C ASP A 241 -13.79 -26.70 1.72
N LEU A 242 -13.95 -27.64 0.79
CA LEU A 242 -12.84 -28.23 0.05
C LEU A 242 -12.13 -27.21 -0.85
N THR A 243 -12.86 -26.29 -1.49
CA THR A 243 -12.23 -25.20 -2.25
C THR A 243 -11.52 -24.18 -1.36
N SER A 244 -12.07 -23.89 -0.18
CA SER A 244 -11.43 -22.98 0.79
C SER A 244 -10.11 -23.56 1.34
N GLN A 245 -10.09 -24.85 1.70
CA GLN A 245 -8.86 -25.53 2.13
C GLN A 245 -7.82 -25.69 1.01
N ALA A 246 -8.25 -25.80 -0.26
CA ALA A 246 -7.34 -25.85 -1.39
C ALA A 246 -6.54 -24.54 -1.55
N TYR A 247 -7.19 -23.38 -1.42
CA TYR A 247 -6.51 -22.08 -1.42
C TYR A 247 -5.57 -21.92 -0.23
N ALA A 248 -6.00 -22.31 0.98
CA ALA A 248 -5.17 -22.23 2.19
C ALA A 248 -3.87 -23.07 2.10
N LYS A 249 -3.86 -24.17 1.34
CA LYS A 249 -2.68 -25.02 1.10
C LYS A 249 -1.89 -24.68 -0.17
N ALA A 250 -2.40 -23.80 -1.03
CA ALA A 250 -1.71 -23.38 -2.25
C ALA A 250 -0.74 -22.20 -2.05
N VAL A 251 -0.81 -21.50 -0.90
CA VAL A 251 0.10 -20.39 -0.57
C VAL A 251 1.32 -20.91 0.21
N PRO A 252 2.53 -20.96 -0.40
CA PRO A 252 3.72 -21.37 0.31
C PRO A 252 4.04 -20.36 1.42
N HIS A 253 4.29 -20.85 2.64
CA HIS A 253 4.70 -20.03 3.78
C HIS A 253 6.18 -19.60 3.66
N SER A 254 6.49 -18.79 2.64
CA SER A 254 7.82 -18.18 2.45
C SER A 254 7.90 -16.87 3.22
N THR A 255 8.17 -16.94 4.52
CA THR A 255 8.48 -15.75 5.35
C THR A 255 9.92 -15.27 5.10
N SER A 256 10.21 -14.93 3.83
CA SER A 256 11.44 -14.28 3.37
C SER A 256 11.21 -13.72 1.96
N GLN A 257 11.84 -12.58 1.65
CA GLN A 257 11.85 -11.92 0.33
C GLN A 257 10.52 -11.29 -0.17
N PHE A 258 9.66 -10.81 0.74
CA PHE A 258 8.78 -9.69 0.39
C PHE A 258 9.57 -8.38 0.44
N TYR A 259 10.17 -8.01 -0.69
CA TYR A 259 10.66 -6.64 -0.91
C TYR A 259 9.45 -5.69 -0.93
N SER A 260 9.54 -4.53 -0.26
CA SER A 260 8.50 -3.50 -0.41
C SER A 260 8.50 -2.96 -1.85
N ALA A 261 7.35 -2.50 -2.32
CA ALA A 261 7.26 -1.80 -3.61
C ALA A 261 8.22 -0.60 -3.66
N ASP A 262 8.38 0.10 -2.53
CA ASP A 262 9.31 1.23 -2.37
C ASP A 262 10.78 0.79 -2.56
N GLN A 263 11.13 -0.39 -2.08
CA GLN A 263 12.48 -0.93 -2.13
C GLN A 263 12.88 -1.33 -3.57
N ILE A 264 11.92 -1.85 -4.35
CA ILE A 264 12.10 -2.12 -5.78
C ILE A 264 12.23 -0.81 -6.56
N LEU A 265 11.44 0.21 -6.21
CA LEU A 265 11.53 1.55 -6.82
C LEU A 265 12.87 2.23 -6.50
N GLU A 266 13.37 2.08 -5.27
CA GLU A 266 14.67 2.63 -4.84
C GLU A 266 15.85 1.94 -5.54
N GLU A 267 15.81 0.61 -5.72
CA GLU A 267 16.84 -0.13 -6.47
C GLU A 267 16.84 0.22 -7.97
N VAL A 268 15.66 0.38 -8.59
CA VAL A 268 15.54 0.86 -9.98
C VAL A 268 15.99 2.32 -10.12
N ALA A 269 15.73 3.17 -9.12
CA ALA A 269 16.24 4.54 -9.10
C ALA A 269 17.77 4.59 -8.91
N ALA A 270 18.36 3.64 -8.17
CA ALA A 270 19.80 3.51 -8.02
C ALA A 270 20.48 3.04 -9.33
N GLN A 271 19.92 2.02 -10.01
CA GLN A 271 20.50 1.51 -11.28
C GLN A 271 20.45 2.53 -12.43
N ASN A 272 19.50 3.45 -12.44
CA ASN A 272 19.43 4.51 -13.45
C ASN A 272 20.34 5.73 -13.15
N ARG A 273 21.01 5.78 -12.00
CA ARG A 273 22.03 6.81 -11.70
C ARG A 273 23.36 6.41 -12.31
N SER A 274 23.63 6.89 -13.53
CA SER A 274 24.97 6.82 -14.11
C SER A 274 26.00 7.46 -13.16
N PRO A 275 27.20 6.85 -12.98
CA PRO A 275 28.20 7.36 -12.05
C PRO A 275 28.62 8.79 -12.44
N PRO A 276 28.87 9.69 -11.46
CA PRO A 276 29.21 11.07 -11.76
C PRO A 276 30.51 11.13 -12.58
N LYS A 277 30.44 11.78 -13.75
CA LYS A 277 31.65 12.18 -14.48
C LYS A 277 32.50 13.02 -13.56
N LYS A 278 33.76 12.61 -13.35
CA LYS A 278 34.74 13.43 -12.64
C LYS A 278 34.85 14.79 -13.34
N PRO A 279 34.97 15.91 -12.60
CA PRO A 279 35.29 17.19 -13.23
C PRO A 279 36.63 17.07 -13.94
N GLU A 280 36.65 17.48 -15.21
CA GLU A 280 37.85 17.48 -16.04
C GLU A 280 38.73 18.65 -15.60
N TYR A 281 39.95 18.36 -15.13
CA TYR A 281 40.84 19.37 -14.56
C TYR A 281 41.43 20.25 -15.66
N SER A 282 40.83 21.42 -15.87
CA SER A 282 41.47 22.51 -16.61
C SER A 282 42.60 23.09 -15.76
N PRO A 283 43.87 23.08 -16.22
CA PRO A 283 44.94 23.79 -15.54
C PRO A 283 44.68 25.31 -15.58
N PRO A 284 45.23 26.08 -14.62
CA PRO A 284 45.21 27.54 -14.70
C PRO A 284 45.96 28.01 -15.96
N ALA A 285 45.49 29.10 -16.57
CA ALA A 285 46.24 29.78 -17.62
C ALA A 285 47.53 30.38 -17.04
N ASP A 286 48.58 30.40 -17.86
CA ASP A 286 49.91 30.83 -17.45
C ASP A 286 49.94 32.29 -16.95
N VAL A 287 50.71 32.53 -15.89
CA VAL A 287 50.99 33.87 -15.35
C VAL A 287 52.49 34.12 -15.49
N GLU A 288 52.92 34.35 -16.72
CA GLU A 288 54.22 34.91 -17.09
C GLU A 288 53.99 36.07 -18.06
N ASP A 289 54.84 37.10 -17.99
CA ASP A 289 54.87 38.36 -18.75
C ASP A 289 53.56 39.22 -18.68
N ASP A 290 53.58 40.48 -18.25
CA ASP A 290 54.65 41.47 -18.31
C ASP A 290 55.14 41.97 -16.92
N PHE A 291 56.48 41.96 -16.75
CA PHE A 291 57.18 42.69 -15.68
C PHE A 291 58.27 43.60 -16.28
N LEU A 292 57.87 44.43 -17.25
CA LEU A 292 58.71 45.43 -17.93
C LEU A 292 58.00 46.78 -18.02
N ASP A 293 58.78 47.85 -18.20
CA ASP A 293 58.39 49.27 -18.15
C ASP A 293 57.71 49.67 -16.82
N MET A 294 58.38 50.27 -15.82
CA MET A 294 59.54 51.19 -15.86
C MET A 294 59.35 52.41 -16.76
N LEU A 295 58.41 53.29 -16.40
CA LEU A 295 58.55 54.75 -16.50
C LEU A 295 57.63 55.50 -15.51
#